data_AF-A0A849EEZ7-F1
#
_entry.id   AF-A0A849EEZ7-F1
#
_cell.length_a   1.000
_cell.length_b   1.000
_cell.length_c   1.000
_cell.angle_alpha   90.00
_cell.angle_beta   90.00
_cell.angle_gamma   90.00
#
_symmetry.space_group_name_H-M   'P 1'
#
loop_
_entity.id
_entity.type
_entity.pdbx_description
1 polymer ?
#
loop_
_entity_poly.entity_id
_entity_poly.type
_entity_poly.pdbx_seq_one_letter_code
_entity_poly.pdbx_strand_id
1 'polypeptide(L)'
;AYDPEGGMPVFATGFGDGEVNTLSGGGGLISTGHDYLRFAEMLRRGGVLGDVRLLSRHTVSLMTSNHLPGSVDLATLGPSAWCETSFTGVGFGLGFAISLNPAQSMLSASVGDFSWGGMASTYFWCDPKEELSVVFLTQLLPSSTWPSRKELRALVYQAIVD
;
A
#
# COMPACT_ATOMS: atom_id res chain seq x y z
N ALA A 1 -17.12 1.25 21.59
CA ALA A 1 -17.93 1.55 22.77
C ALA A 1 -17.64 0.49 23.83
N TYR A 2 -17.67 0.85 25.12
CA TYR A 2 -17.45 -0.06 26.25
C TYR A 2 -18.62 -1.04 26.40
N ASP A 3 -18.31 -2.33 26.54
CA ASP A 3 -19.26 -3.40 26.85
C ASP A 3 -19.27 -3.61 28.39
N PRO A 4 -20.40 -3.38 29.08
CA PRO A 4 -20.51 -3.54 30.52
C PRO A 4 -20.49 -5.01 31.00
N GLU A 5 -20.53 -6.00 30.11
CA GLU A 5 -20.57 -7.44 30.48
C GLU A 5 -19.21 -8.15 30.40
N GLY A 6 -18.12 -7.42 30.12
CA GLY A 6 -16.76 -7.99 30.15
C GLY A 6 -16.40 -8.87 28.96
N GLY A 7 -17.24 -8.89 27.91
CA GLY A 7 -16.87 -9.40 26.60
C GLY A 7 -15.85 -8.49 25.92
N MET A 8 -14.88 -9.07 25.22
CA MET A 8 -14.06 -8.29 24.29
C MET A 8 -15.01 -7.62 23.30
N PRO A 9 -15.02 -6.28 23.17
CA PRO A 9 -15.88 -5.63 22.20
C PRO A 9 -15.55 -6.18 20.82
N VAL A 10 -16.51 -6.90 20.24
CA VAL A 10 -16.49 -7.20 18.81
C VAL A 10 -16.60 -5.85 18.15
N PHE A 11 -15.47 -5.33 17.68
CA PHE A 11 -15.49 -4.17 16.80
C PHE A 11 -16.46 -4.54 15.69
N ALA A 12 -17.51 -3.74 15.49
CA ALA A 12 -18.29 -3.82 14.28
C ALA A 12 -17.27 -3.83 13.14
N THR A 13 -17.18 -4.97 12.44
CA THR A 13 -16.40 -5.03 11.22
C THR A 13 -16.87 -3.83 10.42
N GLY A 14 -15.97 -3.02 9.85
CA GLY A 14 -16.40 -1.90 8.98
C GLY A 14 -17.23 -2.35 7.75
N PHE A 15 -17.57 -3.64 7.69
CA PHE A 15 -18.38 -4.36 6.74
C PHE A 15 -19.71 -4.69 7.44
N GLY A 16 -20.83 -4.23 6.87
CA GLY A 16 -22.16 -4.51 7.40
C GLY A 16 -22.64 -5.92 7.03
N ASP A 17 -23.58 -6.45 7.82
CA ASP A 17 -24.12 -7.81 7.68
C ASP A 17 -25.22 -7.95 6.59
N GLY A 18 -25.37 -6.94 5.73
CA GLY A 18 -26.43 -6.86 4.72
C GLY A 18 -25.99 -7.26 3.30
N GLU A 19 -26.95 -7.32 2.38
CA GLU A 19 -26.64 -7.53 0.96
C GLU A 19 -25.73 -6.43 0.39
N VAL A 20 -24.75 -6.84 -0.42
CA VAL A 20 -23.83 -5.92 -1.10
C VAL A 20 -24.60 -5.19 -2.20
N ASN A 21 -25.05 -3.98 -1.90
CA ASN A 21 -25.80 -3.15 -2.86
C ASN A 21 -24.91 -2.30 -3.78
N THR A 22 -23.60 -2.26 -3.53
CA THR A 22 -22.63 -1.46 -4.29
C THR A 22 -21.30 -2.20 -4.44
N LEU A 23 -20.85 -2.39 -5.68
CA LEU A 23 -19.51 -2.91 -5.98
C LEU A 23 -18.48 -1.78 -5.94
N SER A 24 -18.00 -1.44 -4.73
CA SER A 24 -17.04 -0.34 -4.52
C SER A 24 -15.60 -0.75 -4.88
N GLY A 25 -15.07 -0.21 -5.97
CA GLY A 25 -13.67 -0.44 -6.37
C GLY A 25 -12.62 0.17 -5.42
N GLY A 26 -13.01 1.15 -4.58
CA GLY A 26 -12.10 1.83 -3.65
C GLY A 26 -11.95 1.15 -2.28
N GLY A 27 -12.87 0.26 -1.89
CA GLY A 27 -12.85 -0.33 -0.55
C GLY A 27 -13.75 -1.55 -0.33
N GLY A 28 -14.41 -2.07 -1.36
CA GLY A 28 -15.28 -3.25 -1.26
C GLY A 28 -14.61 -4.58 -1.63
N LEU A 29 -13.31 -4.58 -1.94
CA LEU A 29 -12.61 -5.78 -2.38
C LEU A 29 -12.17 -6.64 -1.18
N ILE A 30 -12.42 -7.95 -1.28
CA ILE A 30 -11.88 -8.98 -0.39
C ILE A 30 -10.98 -9.92 -1.20
N SER A 31 -9.91 -10.40 -0.60
CA SER A 31 -8.95 -11.29 -1.26
C SER A 31 -8.13 -12.06 -0.22
N THR A 32 -7.24 -12.95 -0.67
CA THR A 32 -6.27 -13.65 0.18
C THR A 32 -4.88 -13.02 0.06
N GLY A 33 -4.01 -13.25 1.05
CA GLY A 33 -2.62 -12.79 0.97
C GLY A 33 -1.88 -13.33 -0.25
N HIS A 34 -2.14 -14.59 -0.61
CA HIS A 34 -1.56 -15.21 -1.79
C HIS A 34 -2.03 -14.55 -3.10
N ASP A 35 -3.33 -14.29 -3.24
CA ASP A 35 -3.88 -13.67 -4.45
C ASP A 35 -3.43 -12.21 -4.59
N TYR A 36 -3.35 -11.47 -3.49
CA TYR A 36 -2.86 -10.10 -3.49
C TYR A 36 -1.36 -10.04 -3.79
N LEU A 37 -0.57 -11.02 -3.31
CA LEU A 37 0.85 -11.10 -3.64
C LEU A 37 1.06 -11.37 -5.14
N ARG A 38 0.23 -12.22 -5.76
CA ARG A 38 0.25 -12.43 -7.22
C ARG A 38 -0.04 -11.15 -7.99
N PHE A 39 -0.96 -10.32 -7.51
CA PHE A 39 -1.23 -9.01 -8.08
C PHE A 39 -0.03 -8.06 -7.93
N ALA A 40 0.56 -7.97 -6.73
CA ALA A 40 1.73 -7.15 -6.47
C ALA A 40 2.93 -7.56 -7.36
N GLU A 41 3.19 -8.87 -7.46
CA GLU A 41 4.25 -9.45 -8.27
C GLU A 41 4.02 -9.19 -9.77
N MET A 42 2.78 -9.26 -10.24
CA MET A 42 2.43 -8.91 -11.62
C MET A 42 2.80 -7.46 -11.94
N LEU A 43 2.54 -6.53 -11.02
CA LEU A 43 2.93 -5.13 -11.18
C LEU A 43 4.45 -4.96 -11.15
N ARG A 44 5.13 -5.57 -10.16
CA ARG A 44 6.61 -5.51 -10.05
C ARG A 44 7.30 -5.99 -11.32
N ARG A 45 6.80 -7.08 -11.92
CA ARG A 45 7.30 -7.65 -13.18
C ARG A 45 6.86 -6.89 -14.44
N GLY A 46 6.30 -5.69 -14.30
CA GLY A 46 5.93 -4.85 -15.44
C GLY A 46 4.72 -5.36 -16.22
N GLY A 47 3.73 -5.91 -15.51
CA GLY A 47 2.43 -6.29 -16.05
C GLY A 47 2.29 -7.78 -16.39
N VAL A 48 3.20 -8.63 -15.90
CA VAL A 48 3.29 -10.05 -16.27
C VAL A 48 3.29 -10.94 -15.04
N LEU A 49 2.49 -12.01 -15.05
CA LEU A 49 2.51 -13.06 -14.05
C LEU A 49 2.62 -14.43 -14.72
N GLY A 50 3.73 -15.14 -14.49
CA GLY A 50 4.05 -16.35 -15.24
C GLY A 50 4.22 -16.01 -16.73
N ASP A 51 3.43 -16.68 -17.58
CA ASP A 51 3.41 -16.47 -19.03
C ASP A 51 2.30 -15.52 -19.50
N VAL A 52 1.51 -14.97 -18.58
CA VAL A 52 0.36 -14.11 -18.90
C VAL A 52 0.73 -12.65 -18.72
N ARG A 53 0.52 -11.84 -19.77
CA ARG A 53 0.58 -10.38 -19.71
C ARG A 53 -0.82 -9.79 -19.52
N LEU A 54 -1.02 -9.11 -18.40
CA LEU A 54 -2.26 -8.37 -18.11
C LEU A 54 -2.14 -6.89 -18.47
N LEU A 55 -0.96 -6.29 -18.25
CA LEU A 55 -0.70 -4.89 -18.57
C LEU A 55 0.55 -4.78 -19.45
N SER A 56 0.57 -3.79 -20.34
CA SER A 56 1.81 -3.46 -21.04
C SER A 56 2.83 -2.90 -20.04
N ARG A 57 4.13 -3.14 -20.28
CA ARG A 57 5.20 -2.55 -19.46
C ARG A 57 5.08 -1.02 -19.40
N HIS A 58 4.69 -0.39 -20.51
CA HIS A 58 4.51 1.05 -20.58
C HIS A 58 3.35 1.52 -19.70
N THR A 59 2.25 0.77 -19.65
CA THR A 59 1.12 1.06 -18.76
C THR A 59 1.54 1.03 -17.30
N VAL A 60 2.29 0.00 -16.88
CA VAL A 60 2.80 -0.07 -15.50
C VAL A 60 3.73 1.10 -15.21
N SER A 61 4.65 1.42 -16.13
CA SER A 61 5.53 2.59 -16.00
C SER A 61 4.75 3.89 -15.84
N LEU A 62 3.63 4.05 -16.56
CA LEU A 62 2.76 5.22 -16.43
C LEU A 62 2.06 5.22 -15.06
N MET A 63 1.57 4.07 -14.59
CA MET A 63 0.91 3.96 -13.29
C MET A 63 1.86 4.31 -12.14
N THR A 64 3.14 3.95 -12.26
CA THR A 64 4.16 4.14 -11.21
C THR A 64 5.02 5.40 -11.42
N SER A 65 4.63 6.31 -12.31
CA SER A 65 5.26 7.63 -12.46
C SER A 65 4.59 8.64 -11.54
N ASN A 66 5.31 9.70 -11.13
CA ASN A 66 4.69 10.80 -10.38
C ASN A 66 3.81 11.64 -11.32
N HIS A 67 2.52 11.71 -11.05
CA HIS A 67 1.55 12.51 -11.82
C HIS A 67 1.20 13.85 -11.15
N LEU A 68 1.85 14.17 -10.03
CA LEU A 68 1.62 15.44 -9.35
C LEU A 68 2.15 16.63 -10.18
N PRO A 69 1.37 17.72 -10.31
CA PRO A 69 1.79 18.90 -11.06
C PRO A 69 3.14 19.45 -10.60
N GLY A 70 4.03 19.77 -11.54
CA GLY A 70 5.37 20.25 -11.21
C GLY A 70 6.31 19.17 -10.65
N SER A 71 5.91 17.89 -10.69
CA SER A 71 6.69 16.77 -10.14
C SER A 71 7.01 16.92 -8.64
N VAL A 72 6.14 17.61 -7.91
CA VAL A 72 6.27 17.83 -6.46
C VAL A 72 5.88 16.58 -5.66
N ASP A 73 6.14 16.60 -4.35
CA ASP A 73 5.66 15.59 -3.43
C ASP A 73 4.25 15.92 -2.89
N LEU A 74 3.61 14.93 -2.27
CA LEU A 74 2.29 15.07 -1.67
C LEU A 74 2.27 16.13 -0.55
N ALA A 75 3.38 16.29 0.19
CA ALA A 75 3.48 17.29 1.25
C ALA A 75 3.37 18.73 0.72
N THR A 76 3.71 18.96 -0.55
CA THR A 76 3.60 20.28 -1.20
C THR A 76 2.15 20.64 -1.58
N LEU A 77 1.28 19.64 -1.81
CA LEU A 77 -0.07 19.86 -2.36
C LEU A 77 -1.19 19.82 -1.33
N GLY A 78 -0.94 19.36 -0.11
CA GLY A 78 -1.97 19.29 0.91
C GLY A 78 -1.44 19.03 2.31
N PRO A 79 -2.28 19.23 3.33
CA PRO A 79 -1.92 18.89 4.70
C PRO A 79 -1.61 17.40 4.81
N SER A 80 -0.74 17.03 5.75
CA SER A 80 -0.49 15.64 6.12
C SER A 80 -1.82 14.91 6.34
N ALA A 81 -2.10 13.86 5.56
CA ALA A 81 -3.33 13.09 5.74
C ALA A 81 -3.26 12.21 7.00
N TRP A 82 -4.37 11.53 7.31
CA TRP A 82 -4.52 10.46 8.31
C TRP A 82 -3.73 9.18 7.97
N CYS A 83 -2.54 9.37 7.43
CA CYS A 83 -1.62 8.37 6.91
C CYS A 83 -0.51 8.15 7.93
N GLU A 84 -0.09 6.90 8.05
CA GLU A 84 0.93 6.46 9.00
C GLU A 84 2.33 7.01 8.70
N THR A 85 2.62 7.34 7.44
CA THR A 85 3.94 7.76 6.96
C THR A 85 3.94 9.19 6.42
N SER A 86 5.09 9.85 6.45
CA SER A 86 5.27 11.19 5.89
C SER A 86 4.96 11.22 4.39
N PHE A 87 4.43 12.36 3.93
CA PHE A 87 4.25 12.67 2.52
C PHE A 87 5.46 13.40 1.90
N THR A 88 6.44 13.79 2.71
CA THR A 88 7.68 14.40 2.22
C THR A 88 8.50 13.36 1.45
N GLY A 89 8.92 13.71 0.24
CA GLY A 89 9.65 12.78 -0.63
C GLY A 89 8.78 11.66 -1.21
N VAL A 90 7.45 11.78 -1.14
CA VAL A 90 6.49 10.80 -1.68
C VAL A 90 5.59 11.47 -2.72
N GLY A 91 5.63 10.98 -3.95
CA GLY A 91 4.76 11.39 -5.05
C GLY A 91 3.51 10.52 -5.12
N PHE A 92 2.66 10.79 -6.11
CA PHE A 92 1.46 10.00 -6.35
C PHE A 92 1.30 9.66 -7.83
N GLY A 93 1.18 8.37 -8.11
CA GLY A 93 0.95 7.82 -9.44
C GLY A 93 -0.53 7.52 -9.69
N LEU A 94 -0.80 6.68 -10.68
CA LEU A 94 -2.16 6.22 -10.97
C LEU A 94 -2.49 5.03 -10.08
N GLY A 95 -2.86 5.32 -8.84
CA GLY A 95 -3.31 4.35 -7.84
C GLY A 95 -2.30 4.01 -6.75
N PHE A 96 -1.09 4.58 -6.77
CA PHE A 96 -0.02 4.25 -5.82
C PHE A 96 0.72 5.49 -5.31
N ALA A 97 1.18 5.42 -4.06
CA ALA A 97 2.20 6.32 -3.54
C ALA A 97 3.57 5.91 -4.09
N ILE A 98 4.37 6.85 -4.55
CA ILE A 98 5.66 6.61 -5.21
C ILE A 98 6.78 7.22 -4.39
N SER A 99 7.83 6.48 -4.06
CA SER A 99 9.01 7.04 -3.39
C SER A 99 9.83 7.89 -4.36
N LEU A 100 9.89 9.20 -4.11
CA LEU A 100 10.73 10.14 -4.86
C LEU A 100 12.08 10.32 -4.17
N ASN A 101 12.06 10.41 -2.84
CA ASN A 101 13.23 10.62 -2.01
C ASN A 101 13.10 9.84 -0.68
N PRO A 102 13.62 8.58 -0.64
CA PRO A 102 13.60 7.75 0.55
C PRO A 102 14.19 8.43 1.79
N ALA A 103 15.28 9.21 1.64
CA ALA A 103 15.94 9.90 2.75
C ALA A 103 15.04 10.96 3.40
N GLN A 104 14.25 11.68 2.61
CA GLN A 104 13.27 12.65 3.14
C GLN A 104 12.06 11.96 3.78
N SER A 105 11.60 10.85 3.19
CA SER A 105 10.48 10.06 3.75
C SER A 105 10.86 9.28 5.01
N MET A 106 12.17 9.13 5.28
CA MET A 106 12.72 8.30 6.36
C MET A 106 12.24 6.84 6.33
N LEU A 107 12.03 6.29 5.13
CA LEU A 107 11.66 4.91 4.90
C LEU A 107 12.78 4.18 4.14
N SER A 108 13.04 2.93 4.52
CA SER A 108 13.86 2.03 3.71
C SER A 108 13.10 1.70 2.42
N ALA A 109 13.56 2.27 1.31
CA ALA A 109 12.93 2.16 0.01
C ALA A 109 13.93 2.50 -1.10
N SER A 110 13.74 1.93 -2.28
CA SER A 110 14.36 2.47 -3.49
C SER A 110 13.58 3.66 -4.05
N VAL A 111 14.26 4.59 -4.71
CA VAL A 111 13.58 5.60 -5.55
C VAL A 111 12.78 4.89 -6.64
N GLY A 112 11.49 5.20 -6.73
CA GLY A 112 10.55 4.63 -7.70
C GLY A 112 9.82 3.37 -7.23
N ASP A 113 10.06 2.91 -6.00
CA ASP A 113 9.18 1.91 -5.39
C ASP A 113 7.76 2.51 -5.24
N PHE A 114 6.76 1.63 -5.22
CA PHE A 114 5.37 2.06 -5.17
C PHE A 114 4.57 1.23 -4.18
N SER A 115 3.65 1.88 -3.47
CA SER A 115 2.92 1.27 -2.37
C SER A 115 1.52 1.84 -2.19
N TRP A 116 0.68 1.09 -1.47
CA TRP A 116 -0.59 1.60 -0.97
C TRP A 116 -1.03 0.81 0.27
N GLY A 117 -1.98 1.37 1.03
CA GLY A 117 -2.50 0.74 2.24
C GLY A 117 -4.02 0.72 2.27
N GLY A 118 -4.57 -0.24 3.01
CA GLY A 118 -6.00 -0.34 3.28
C GLY A 118 -6.36 0.16 4.68
N MET A 119 -7.66 0.35 4.89
CA MET A 119 -8.18 0.87 6.15
C MET A 119 -7.89 -0.05 7.33
N ALA A 120 -7.94 -1.37 7.14
CA ALA A 120 -7.69 -2.38 8.17
C ALA A 120 -6.19 -2.63 8.44
N SER A 121 -5.37 -1.57 8.40
CA SER A 121 -3.91 -1.63 8.54
C SER A 121 -3.24 -2.68 7.62
N THR A 122 -3.79 -2.88 6.42
CA THR A 122 -3.16 -3.67 5.37
C THR A 122 -2.21 -2.79 4.58
N TYR A 123 -1.10 -3.35 4.11
CA TYR A 123 -0.08 -2.61 3.37
C TYR A 123 0.61 -3.51 2.36
N PHE A 124 0.92 -2.97 1.20
CA PHE A 124 1.77 -3.64 0.23
C PHE A 124 2.69 -2.63 -0.44
N TRP A 125 3.84 -3.11 -0.91
CA TRP A 125 4.70 -2.34 -1.78
C TRP A 125 5.43 -3.26 -2.77
N CYS A 126 5.87 -2.66 -3.86
CA CYS A 126 6.69 -3.29 -4.87
C CYS A 126 7.91 -2.42 -5.13
N ASP A 127 9.08 -3.06 -5.10
CA ASP A 127 10.36 -2.44 -5.43
C ASP A 127 10.98 -3.21 -6.61
N PRO A 128 10.83 -2.70 -7.85
CA PRO A 128 11.42 -3.35 -9.01
C PRO A 128 12.96 -3.37 -9.01
N LYS A 129 13.63 -2.48 -8.25
CA LYS A 129 15.10 -2.44 -8.19
C LYS A 129 15.66 -3.56 -7.32
N GLU A 130 14.99 -3.83 -6.21
CA GLU A 130 15.32 -4.93 -5.28
C GLU A 130 14.62 -6.25 -5.63
N GLU A 131 13.94 -6.30 -6.78
CA GLU A 131 13.11 -7.44 -7.20
C GLU A 131 12.12 -7.94 -6.13
N LEU A 132 11.58 -7.01 -5.34
CA LEU A 132 10.82 -7.29 -4.14
C LEU A 132 9.32 -6.97 -4.30
N SER A 133 8.46 -7.89 -3.88
CA SER A 133 7.02 -7.68 -3.70
C SER A 133 6.61 -8.14 -2.31
N VAL A 134 5.97 -7.25 -1.54
CA VAL A 134 5.56 -7.55 -0.17
C VAL A 134 4.10 -7.21 0.05
N VAL A 135 3.40 -8.12 0.72
CA VAL A 135 2.03 -7.94 1.19
C VAL A 135 2.00 -8.24 2.68
N PHE A 136 1.47 -7.29 3.45
CA PHE A 136 1.27 -7.40 4.89
C PHE A 136 -0.19 -7.16 5.22
N LEU A 137 -0.83 -8.15 5.82
CA LEU A 137 -2.26 -8.13 6.11
C LEU A 137 -2.49 -8.16 7.62
N THR A 138 -3.26 -7.20 8.11
CA THR A 138 -3.83 -7.20 9.45
C THR A 138 -5.33 -6.98 9.34
N GLN A 139 -6.04 -6.96 10.48
CA GLN A 139 -7.46 -6.62 10.58
C GLN A 139 -7.67 -5.58 11.69
N LEU A 140 -6.81 -4.58 11.72
CA LEU A 140 -6.81 -3.55 12.77
C LEU A 140 -7.30 -2.22 12.19
N LEU A 141 -8.28 -1.61 12.84
CA LEU A 141 -8.91 -0.36 12.42
C LEU A 141 -8.74 0.72 13.50
N PRO A 142 -8.58 2.01 13.13
CA PRO A 142 -8.27 2.53 11.80
C PRO A 142 -6.84 2.15 11.34
N SER A 143 -6.43 2.58 10.14
CA SER A 143 -5.16 2.16 9.52
C SER A 143 -3.91 2.51 10.34
N SER A 144 -4.01 3.45 11.28
CA SER A 144 -2.95 3.87 12.20
C SER A 144 -2.91 3.09 13.52
N THR A 145 -3.79 2.11 13.74
CA THR A 145 -3.86 1.33 14.99
C THR A 145 -2.57 0.58 15.27
N TRP A 146 -1.87 0.13 14.22
CA TRP A 146 -0.57 -0.51 14.33
C TRP A 146 0.40 0.15 13.34
N PRO A 147 1.12 1.20 13.75
CA PRO A 147 2.03 1.92 12.87
C PRO A 147 3.32 1.11 12.70
N SER A 148 3.33 0.15 11.77
CA SER A 148 4.44 -0.77 11.55
C SER A 148 5.12 -0.66 10.20
N ARG A 149 4.69 0.24 9.31
CA ARG A 149 5.24 0.33 7.94
C ARG A 149 6.73 0.65 7.98
N LYS A 150 7.18 1.55 8.84
CA LYS A 150 8.59 1.94 8.91
C LYS A 150 9.45 0.79 9.42
N GLU A 151 9.02 0.15 10.50
CA GLU A 151 9.70 -0.99 11.12
C GLU A 151 9.71 -2.19 10.19
N LEU A 152 8.55 -2.53 9.59
CA LEU A 152 8.42 -3.62 8.65
C LEU A 152 9.34 -3.43 7.44
N ARG A 153 9.36 -2.22 6.85
CA ARG A 153 10.26 -1.93 5.74
C ARG A 153 11.73 -2.03 6.17
N ALA A 154 12.10 -1.48 7.32
CA ALA A 154 13.46 -1.60 7.82
C ALA A 154 13.88 -3.07 7.97
N LEU A 155 13.05 -3.91 8.58
CA LEU A 155 13.31 -5.34 8.78
C LEU A 155 13.42 -6.10 7.46
N VAL A 156 12.52 -5.84 6.50
CA VAL A 156 12.55 -6.52 5.19
C VAL A 156 13.79 -6.13 4.40
N TYR A 157 14.10 -4.84 4.28
CA TYR A 157 15.27 -4.39 3.50
C TYR A 157 16.59 -4.81 4.14
N GLN A 158 16.68 -4.88 5.47
CA GLN A 158 17.87 -5.39 6.16
C GLN A 158 18.09 -6.90 5.96
N ALA A 159 17.04 -7.64 5.60
CA ALA A 159 17.12 -9.07 5.35
C ALA A 159 17.51 -9.42 3.91
N ILE A 160 17.59 -8.43 3.01
CA ILE A 160 18.10 -8.63 1.65
C ILE A 160 19.61 -8.87 1.76
N VAL A 161 20.06 -10.00 1.22
CA VAL A 161 21.47 -10.40 1.14
C VAL A 161 21.83 -10.56 -0.34
N ASP A 162 23.04 -10.13 -0.70
CA ASP A 162 23.59 -10.25 -2.05
C ASP A 162 23.94 -11.71 -2.39
#